data_AF-X0TLQ4-F1
#
_entry.id   AF-X0TLQ4-F1
#
_cell.length_a   1.000
_cell.length_b   1.000
_cell.length_c   1.000
_cell.angle_alpha   90.00
_cell.angle_beta   90.00
_cell.angle_gamma   90.00
#
_symmetry.space_group_name_H-M   'P 1'
#
loop_
_entity.id
_entity.type
_entity.pdbx_description
1 polymer ?
#
loop_
_entity_poly.entity_id
_entity_poly.type
_entity_poly.pdbx_seq_one_letter_code
_entity_poly.pdbx_strand_id
1 'polypeptide(L)' 'MSQSAIRAVVFDWAGTMIDFGCRAPVVALREVFAEAGVEISKAEARMDMGKAKRDHVRALLAMPRIAA' A
#
# COMPACT_ATOMS: atom_id res chain seq x y z
N MET A 1 8.50 -17.40 38.25
CA MET A 1 7.78 -16.69 37.17
C MET A 1 8.03 -17.44 35.88
N SER A 2 6.98 -17.90 35.20
CA SER A 2 7.11 -18.53 33.88
C SER A 2 7.58 -17.48 32.88
N GLN A 3 8.63 -17.79 32.13
CA GLN A 3 9.15 -16.89 31.11
C GLN A 3 8.26 -16.99 29.88
N SER A 4 7.70 -15.86 29.42
CA SER A 4 6.92 -15.82 28.18
C SER A 4 7.73 -16.37 27.02
N ALA A 5 7.13 -17.27 26.22
CA ALA A 5 7.72 -17.80 25.00
C ALA A 5 7.87 -16.72 23.91
N ILE A 6 7.08 -15.64 23.99
CA ILE A 6 7.15 -14.53 23.04
C ILE A 6 8.20 -13.53 23.53
N ARG A 7 9.21 -13.28 22.68
CA ARG A 7 10.32 -12.37 22.97
C ARG A 7 10.13 -10.97 22.40
N ALA A 8 9.43 -10.85 21.27
CA ALA A 8 9.16 -9.59 20.60
C ALA A 8 7.96 -9.70 19.66
N VAL A 9 7.35 -8.56 19.34
CA VAL A 9 6.36 -8.39 18.28
C VAL A 9 6.77 -7.19 17.44
N VAL A 10 6.77 -7.35 16.13
CA VAL A 10 7.06 -6.27 15.17
C VAL A 10 5.75 -5.91 14.49
N PHE A 11 5.41 -4.61 14.51
CA PHE A 11 4.21 -4.09 13.89
C PHE A 11 4.57 -3.24 12.68
N ASP A 12 3.77 -3.37 11.63
CA ASP A 12 3.73 -2.40 10.54
C ASP A 12 2.99 -1.12 10.99
N TRP A 13 3.00 -0.08 10.14
CA TRP A 13 2.35 1.20 10.45
C TRP A 13 0.91 1.28 9.93
N ALA A 14 0.73 1.49 8.62
CA ALA A 14 -0.56 1.86 8.05
C ALA A 14 -1.48 0.64 7.89
N GLY A 15 -2.63 0.66 8.56
CA GLY A 15 -3.53 -0.48 8.69
C GLY A 15 -3.19 -1.44 9.83
N THR A 16 -2.10 -1.19 10.57
CA THR A 16 -1.72 -1.99 11.76
C THR A 16 -1.73 -1.13 13.03
N MET A 17 -0.84 -0.14 13.14
CA MET A 17 -0.74 0.76 14.30
C MET A 17 -1.47 2.09 14.08
N ILE A 18 -1.54 2.56 12.83
CA ILE A 18 -2.13 3.84 12.43
C ILE A 18 -2.91 3.69 11.12
N ASP A 19 -3.59 4.76 10.68
CA ASP A 19 -4.32 4.82 9.40
C ASP A 19 -5.31 3.66 9.20
N PHE A 20 -6.44 3.73 9.92
CA PHE A 20 -7.48 2.72 9.85
C PHE A 20 -7.93 2.46 8.40
N GLY A 21 -7.74 1.22 7.94
CA GLY A 21 -8.05 0.80 6.58
C GLY A 21 -7.00 1.15 5.52
N CYS A 22 -5.79 1.56 5.94
CA CYS A 22 -4.65 1.91 5.09
C CYS A 22 -5.07 2.85 3.96
N ARG A 23 -5.71 3.97 4.33
CA ARG A 23 -6.40 4.86 3.40
C ARG A 23 -5.46 5.88 2.79
N ALA A 24 -4.48 6.37 3.56
CA ALA A 24 -3.59 7.43 3.10
C ALA A 24 -2.77 7.01 1.85
N PRO A 25 -2.15 5.82 1.80
CA PRO A 25 -1.43 5.38 0.60
C PRO A 25 -2.34 5.20 -0.61
N VAL A 26 -3.59 4.76 -0.40
CA VAL A 26 -4.56 4.55 -1.49
C VAL A 26 -4.98 5.88 -2.10
N VAL A 27 -5.24 6.89 -1.28
CA VAL A 27 -5.58 8.24 -1.76
C VAL A 27 -4.41 8.84 -2.53
N ALA A 28 -3.21 8.80 -1.96
CA ALA A 28 -2.01 9.34 -2.60
C ALA A 28 -1.68 8.68 -3.96
N LEU A 29 -1.83 7.35 -4.05
CA LEU A 29 -1.64 6.65 -5.33
C LEU A 29 -2.72 7.03 -6.35
N ARG A 30 -3.97 7.16 -5.94
CA ARG A 30 -5.03 7.57 -6.86
C ARG A 30 -4.83 9.00 -7.37
N GLU A 31 -4.43 9.92 -6.50
CA GLU A 31 -4.17 11.31 -6.86
C GLU A 31 -2.99 11.44 -7.83
N VAL A 32 -1.84 10.82 -7.56
CA VAL A 32 -0.67 10.93 -8.45
C VAL A 32 -0.88 10.28 -9.81
N PHE A 33 -1.64 9.18 -9.88
CA PHE A 33 -1.99 8.57 -11.16
C PHE A 33 -3.04 9.40 -11.92
N ALA A 34 -4.01 10.00 -11.22
CA ALA A 34 -4.97 10.93 -11.83
C ALA A 34 -4.29 12.19 -12.40
N GLU A 35 -3.28 12.74 -11.72
CA GLU A 35 -2.45 13.83 -12.24
C GLU A 35 -1.71 13.45 -13.54
N ALA A 36 -1.38 12.17 -13.71
CA ALA A 36 -0.80 11.62 -14.93
C ALA A 36 -1.85 11.24 -16.00
N GLY A 37 -3.14 11.52 -15.76
CA GLY A 37 -4.24 11.19 -16.68
C GLY A 37 -4.71 9.74 -16.62
N VAL A 38 -4.30 8.97 -15.61
CA VAL A 38 -4.64 7.55 -15.45
C VAL A 38 -5.47 7.35 -14.19
N GLU A 39 -6.79 7.18 -14.35
CA GLU A 39 -7.65 6.85 -13.22
C GLU A 39 -7.48 5.39 -12.78
N ILE A 40 -7.09 5.18 -11.53
CA ILE A 40 -6.99 3.85 -10.90
C ILE A 40 -8.04 3.64 -9.82
N SER A 41 -8.58 2.42 -9.76
CA SER A 41 -9.53 2.01 -8.76
C SER A 41 -8.86 1.81 -7.39
N LYS A 42 -9.66 1.88 -6.32
CA LYS A 42 -9.20 1.53 -4.97
C LYS A 42 -8.71 0.08 -4.87
N ALA A 43 -9.24 -0.82 -5.69
CA ALA A 43 -8.82 -2.21 -5.70
C ALA A 43 -7.40 -2.33 -6.29
N GLU A 44 -7.15 -1.72 -7.45
CA GLU A 44 -5.83 -1.69 -8.09
C GLU A 44 -4.77 -1.06 -7.17
N ALA A 45 -5.05 0.12 -6.59
CA ALA A 45 -4.14 0.80 -5.68
C ALA A 45 -3.83 0.03 -4.39
N ARG A 46 -4.60 -1.02 -4.05
CA ARG A 46 -4.39 -1.85 -2.86
C ARG A 46 -3.62 -3.15 -3.15
N MET A 47 -3.52 -3.56 -4.42
CA MET A 47 -2.97 -4.87 -4.80
C MET A 47 -1.58 -5.14 -4.23
N ASP A 48 -0.74 -4.11 -4.15
CA ASP A 48 0.67 -4.21 -3.76
C ASP A 48 1.00 -3.44 -2.46
N MET A 49 0.00 -3.24 -1.59
CA MET A 49 0.21 -2.52 -0.33
C MET A 49 1.22 -3.24 0.57
N GLY A 50 2.12 -2.48 1.18
CA GLY A 50 3.24 -2.98 1.98
C GLY A 50 4.59 -3.01 1.22
N LYS A 51 4.59 -2.95 -0.11
CA LYS A 51 5.83 -2.75 -0.88
C LYS A 51 6.41 -1.36 -0.66
N ALA A 52 7.73 -1.25 -0.83
CA ALA A 52 8.40 0.05 -0.93
C ALA A 52 7.73 0.88 -2.04
N LYS A 53 7.58 2.19 -1.81
CA LYS A 53 6.73 3.05 -2.66
C LYS A 53 7.08 2.98 -4.15
N ARG A 54 8.37 2.99 -4.49
CA ARG A 54 8.85 2.87 -5.87
C ARG A 54 8.47 1.53 -6.51
N ASP A 55 8.54 0.44 -5.74
CA ASP A 55 8.22 -0.89 -6.24
C ASP A 55 6.70 -1.10 -6.36
N HIS A 56 5.91 -0.46 -5.49
CA HIS A 56 4.46 -0.40 -5.62
C HIS A 56 4.05 0.33 -6.91
N VAL A 57 4.62 1.52 -7.18
CA VAL A 57 4.36 2.25 -8.44
C VAL A 57 4.76 1.42 -9.65
N ARG A 58 5.92 0.74 -9.61
CA ARG A 58 6.35 -0.15 -10.70
C ARG A 58 5.38 -1.31 -10.93
N ALA A 59 4.81 -1.88 -9.87
CA ALA A 59 3.83 -2.96 -9.98
C ALA A 59 2.52 -2.49 -10.62
N LEU A 60 2.04 -1.30 -10.26
CA LEU A 60 0.87 -0.67 -10.90
C LEU A 60 1.13 -0.41 -12.40
N LEU A 61 2.29 0.16 -12.73
CA LEU A 61 2.69 0.41 -14.13
C LEU A 61 2.98 -0.86 -14.94
N ALA A 62 3.05 -2.04 -14.30
CA ALA A 62 3.15 -3.32 -15.00
C ALA A 62 1.78 -3.88 -15.39
N MET A 63 0.67 -3.30 -14.91
CA MET A 63 -0.68 -3.74 -15.29
C MET A 63 -1.02 -3.23 -16.70
N PRO A 64 -1.44 -4.09 -17.64
CA PRO A 64 -1.68 -3.69 -19.03
C PRO A 64 -2.65 -2.51 -19.21
N ARG A 65 -3.64 -2.36 -18.32
CA ARG A 65 -4.60 -1.23 -18.35
C ARG A 65 -3.96 0.10 -17.93
N ILE A 66 -3.01 0.07 -16.99
CA ILE A 66 -2.41 1.25 -16.38
C ILE A 66 -1.17 1.70 -17.18
N ALA A 67 -0.49 0.76 -17.84
CA ALA A 67 0.69 1.00 -18.66
C ALA A 67 0.41 1.64 -20.04
N ALA A 68 -0.87 1.79 -20.40
CA ALA A 68 -1.33 2.18 -21.73
C ALA A 68 -1.24 3.70 -21.99
#